data_AF-A0ABD0RUM2-F1
#
_entry.id   AF-A0ABD0RUM2-F1
#
_cell.length_a   1.000
_cell.length_b   1.000
_cell.length_c   1.000
_cell.angle_alpha   90.00
_cell.angle_beta   90.00
_cell.angle_gamma   90.00
#
_symmetry.space_group_name_H-M   'P 1'
#
loop_
_entity.id
_entity.type
_entity.pdbx_description
1 polymer ?
#
loop_
_entity_poly.entity_id
_entity_poly.type
_entity_poly.pdbx_seq_one_letter_code
_entity_poly.pdbx_strand_id
1 'polypeptide(L)'
;ACDLTFDPNTAHTQLMLSDENRKVMHVLEDQPYPDHPERFDEYPQVLCVESLTGRCYWETELSGDAEISLTYKGINRRGGEEDCAFGFNDKSWNLDWSEDRIIICHNINYIEIPAWFSASNR
;
A
#
# COMPACT_ATOMS: atom_id res chain seq x y z
N ALA A 1 12.23 -5.46 -15.26
CA ALA A 1 11.10 -5.33 -14.34
C ALA A 1 11.42 -6.13 -13.09
N CYS A 2 10.84 -5.75 -11.95
CA CYS A 2 10.94 -6.46 -10.69
C CYS A 2 9.62 -7.18 -10.44
N ASP A 3 9.69 -8.44 -10.05
CA ASP A 3 8.52 -9.20 -9.63
C ASP A 3 8.35 -8.99 -8.13
N LEU A 4 7.17 -8.51 -7.75
CA LEU A 4 6.80 -8.23 -6.37
C LEU A 4 5.75 -9.23 -5.90
N THR A 5 5.89 -9.69 -4.66
CA THR A 5 4.93 -10.57 -4.00
C THR A 5 4.61 -10.04 -2.61
N PHE A 6 3.33 -10.01 -2.24
CA PHE A 6 2.89 -9.56 -0.93
C PHE A 6 3.30 -10.55 0.16
N ASP A 7 3.81 -10.03 1.28
CA ASP A 7 4.19 -10.81 2.46
C ASP A 7 2.98 -11.01 3.39
N PRO A 8 2.44 -12.24 3.50
CA PRO A 8 1.28 -12.53 4.37
C PRO A 8 1.55 -12.29 5.85
N ASN A 9 2.82 -12.20 6.27
CA ASN A 9 3.18 -11.91 7.66
C ASN A 9 3.05 -10.42 8.01
N THR A 10 2.96 -9.56 6.99
CA THR A 10 2.77 -8.12 7.16
C THR A 10 1.33 -7.69 6.94
N ALA A 11 0.59 -8.43 6.11
CA ALA A 11 -0.77 -8.09 5.70
C ALA A 11 -1.73 -7.89 6.89
N HIS A 12 -2.41 -6.75 6.94
CA HIS A 12 -3.54 -6.57 7.85
C HIS A 12 -4.61 -7.65 7.67
N THR A 13 -5.34 -8.01 8.72
CA THR A 13 -6.35 -9.09 8.68
C THR A 13 -7.49 -8.81 7.71
N GLN A 14 -7.82 -7.54 7.47
CA GLN A 14 -8.84 -7.15 6.47
C GLN A 14 -8.34 -7.14 5.02
N LEU A 15 -7.12 -7.61 4.75
CA LEU A 15 -6.62 -7.77 3.39
C LEU A 15 -6.61 -9.25 3.00
N MET A 16 -7.24 -9.59 1.88
CA MET A 16 -7.18 -10.94 1.32
C MET A 16 -6.15 -11.01 0.20
N LEU A 17 -5.09 -11.78 0.43
CA LEU A 17 -4.08 -12.11 -0.57
C LEU A 17 -4.53 -13.30 -1.43
N SER A 18 -4.33 -13.20 -2.74
CA SER A 18 -4.68 -14.24 -3.72
C SER A 18 -3.70 -14.20 -4.90
N ASP A 19 -3.89 -15.09 -5.88
CA ASP A 19 -3.03 -15.20 -7.07
C ASP A 19 -1.53 -15.29 -6.72
N GLU A 20 -1.17 -16.30 -5.92
CA GLU A 20 0.20 -16.50 -5.43
C GLU A 20 0.76 -15.26 -4.70
N ASN A 21 -0.11 -14.58 -3.95
CA ASN A 21 0.18 -13.32 -3.24
C ASN A 21 0.57 -12.15 -4.16
N ARG A 22 0.08 -12.14 -5.40
CA ARG A 22 0.27 -11.02 -6.34
C ARG A 22 -0.95 -10.12 -6.46
N LYS A 23 -2.07 -10.54 -5.86
CA LYS A 23 -3.31 -9.75 -5.78
C LYS A 23 -3.73 -9.55 -4.33
N VAL A 24 -4.10 -8.32 -4.00
CA VAL A 24 -4.67 -7.94 -2.71
C VAL A 24 -6.08 -7.39 -2.91
N MET A 25 -7.00 -7.70 -2.01
CA MET A 25 -8.34 -7.14 -1.97
C MET A 25 -8.70 -6.77 -0.53
N HIS A 26 -9.30 -5.61 -0.34
CA HIS A 26 -9.85 -5.20 0.94
C HIS A 26 -11.20 -5.91 1.17
N VAL A 27 -11.36 -6.55 2.33
CA VAL A 27 -12.55 -7.32 2.72
C VAL A 27 -12.97 -6.95 4.14
N LEU A 28 -14.26 -7.12 4.45
CA LEU A 28 -14.79 -6.77 5.77
C LEU A 28 -14.41 -7.82 6.82
N GLU A 29 -14.37 -9.10 6.42
CA GLU A 29 -14.05 -10.21 7.30
C GLU A 29 -12.54 -10.34 7.53
N ASP A 30 -12.15 -10.54 8.79
CA ASP A 30 -10.77 -10.85 9.15
C ASP A 30 -10.32 -12.18 8.54
N GLN A 31 -9.27 -12.11 7.75
CA GLN A 31 -8.60 -13.27 7.20
C GLN A 31 -7.84 -14.02 8.30
N PRO A 32 -7.78 -15.36 8.23
CA PRO A 32 -7.23 -16.21 9.29
C PRO A 32 -5.70 -16.22 9.32
N TYR A 33 -5.09 -15.04 9.28
CA TYR A 33 -3.65 -14.90 9.37
C TYR A 33 -3.17 -15.12 10.81
N PRO A 34 -2.08 -15.87 11.02
CA PRO A 34 -1.53 -16.06 12.36
C PRO A 34 -0.96 -14.76 12.91
N ASP A 35 -0.99 -14.58 14.23
CA ASP A 35 -0.34 -13.44 14.88
C ASP A 35 1.14 -13.35 14.50
N HIS A 36 1.58 -12.15 14.14
CA HIS A 36 2.96 -11.89 13.73
C HIS A 36 3.41 -10.48 14.17
N PRO A 37 4.65 -10.29 14.64
CA PRO A 37 5.15 -8.97 15.05
C PRO A 37 5.21 -7.96 13.91
N GLU A 38 5.45 -8.42 12.68
CA GLU A 38 5.49 -7.54 11.49
C GLU A 38 4.11 -7.21 10.90
N ARG A 39 3.03 -7.77 11.45
CA ARG A 39 1.67 -7.55 10.96
C ARG A 39 1.20 -6.15 11.28
N PHE A 40 0.65 -5.46 10.29
CA PHE A 40 -0.12 -4.24 10.52
C PHE A 40 -1.43 -4.58 11.23
N ASP A 41 -1.73 -3.91 12.33
CA ASP A 41 -2.91 -4.16 13.17
C ASP A 41 -3.96 -3.04 13.17
N GLU A 42 -3.60 -1.84 12.71
CA GLU A 42 -4.50 -0.68 12.70
C GLU A 42 -5.06 -0.36 11.30
N TYR A 43 -4.20 -0.35 10.29
CA TYR A 43 -4.57 0.06 8.92
C TYR A 43 -4.47 -1.10 7.94
N PRO A 44 -5.37 -1.21 6.93
CA PRO A 44 -5.35 -2.22 5.86
C PRO A 44 -4.13 -2.10 4.94
N GLN A 45 -2.95 -2.47 5.43
CA GLN A 45 -1.66 -2.33 4.74
C GLN A 45 -0.95 -3.68 4.59
N VAL A 46 -0.11 -3.79 3.57
CA VAL A 46 0.74 -4.96 3.31
C VAL A 46 2.03 -4.54 2.64
N LEU A 47 3.15 -5.20 2.97
CA LEU A 47 4.42 -5.03 2.26
C LEU A 47 4.65 -6.16 1.27
N CYS A 48 5.53 -5.89 0.30
CA CYS A 48 6.14 -6.94 -0.49
C CYS A 48 7.29 -7.60 0.27
N VAL A 49 7.59 -8.86 -0.05
CA VAL A 49 8.73 -9.61 0.49
C VAL A 49 10.05 -8.97 0.01
N GLU A 50 10.06 -8.49 -1.23
CA GLU A 50 11.24 -7.98 -1.91
C GLU A 50 11.64 -6.59 -1.39
N SER A 51 12.93 -6.42 -1.13
CA SER A 51 13.53 -5.11 -0.92
C SER A 51 14.09 -4.60 -2.24
N LEU A 52 13.71 -3.38 -2.61
CA LEU A 52 14.17 -2.76 -3.85
C LEU A 52 15.50 -2.03 -3.65
N THR A 53 16.50 -2.34 -4.47
CA THR A 53 17.80 -1.66 -4.47
C THR A 53 18.19 -1.26 -5.88
N GLY A 54 18.66 -0.01 -6.05
CA GLY A 54 19.04 0.50 -7.37
C GLY A 54 17.83 1.00 -8.17
N ARG A 55 17.78 0.66 -9.46
CA ARG A 55 16.67 1.05 -10.36
C ARG A 55 15.72 -0.14 -10.52
N CYS A 56 14.49 0.04 -10.08
CA CYS A 56 13.45 -0.98 -10.11
C CYS A 56 12.22 -0.42 -10.84
N TYR A 57 11.51 -1.31 -11.54
CA TYR A 57 10.29 -0.98 -12.26
C TYR A 57 9.32 -2.14 -12.15
N TRP A 58 8.07 -1.84 -11.83
CA TRP A 58 6.98 -2.79 -11.68
C TRP A 58 5.68 -2.12 -12.14
N GLU A 59 4.67 -2.93 -12.45
CA GLU A 59 3.35 -2.49 -12.89
C GLU A 59 2.30 -3.19 -12.03
N THR A 60 1.15 -2.55 -11.85
CA THR A 60 -0.02 -3.14 -11.20
C THR A 60 -1.29 -2.68 -11.89
N GLU A 61 -2.32 -3.50 -11.79
CA GLU A 61 -3.68 -3.12 -12.14
C GLU A 61 -4.40 -2.67 -10.86
N LEU A 62 -5.20 -1.62 -10.96
CA LEU A 62 -5.98 -1.07 -9.86
C LEU A 62 -7.47 -1.11 -10.21
N SER A 63 -8.33 -1.26 -9.21
CA SER A 63 -9.78 -1.19 -9.34
C SER A 63 -10.36 -0.50 -8.11
N GLY A 64 -11.16 0.55 -8.33
CA GLY A 64 -11.69 1.39 -7.26
C GLY A 64 -10.60 2.23 -6.60
N ASP A 65 -10.82 2.58 -5.34
CA ASP A 65 -9.86 3.30 -4.52
C ASP A 65 -8.71 2.39 -4.11
N ALA A 66 -7.48 2.84 -4.32
CA ALA A 66 -6.30 2.04 -4.06
C ALA A 66 -5.10 2.91 -3.68
N GLU A 67 -4.25 2.37 -2.83
CA GLU A 67 -3.02 3.00 -2.38
C GLU A 67 -1.79 2.21 -2.84
N ILE A 68 -0.80 2.93 -3.38
CA ILE A 68 0.50 2.38 -3.76
C ILE A 68 1.57 3.05 -2.92
N SER A 69 2.36 2.25 -2.20
CA SER A 69 3.33 2.77 -1.26
C SER A 69 4.74 2.24 -1.45
N LEU A 70 5.71 3.10 -1.16
CA LEU A 70 7.11 2.75 -0.96
C LEU A 70 7.48 3.09 0.47
N THR A 71 8.14 2.16 1.16
CA THR A 71 8.49 2.35 2.57
C THR A 71 9.81 1.67 2.92
N TYR A 72 10.51 2.25 3.89
CA TYR A 72 11.60 1.53 4.55
C TYR A 72 11.04 0.44 5.47
N LYS A 73 11.75 -0.69 5.54
CA LYS A 73 11.37 -1.83 6.38
C LYS A 73 11.13 -1.47 7.86
N GLY A 74 11.77 -0.41 8.35
CA GLY A 74 11.64 0.05 9.74
C GLY A 74 10.42 0.93 10.03
N ILE A 75 9.41 0.97 9.16
CA ILE A 75 8.11 1.58 9.47
C ILE A 75 7.47 0.89 10.68
N ASN A 76 6.75 1.65 11.50
CA ASN A 76 6.03 1.09 12.62
C ASN A 76 4.88 0.21 12.10
N ARG A 77 4.69 -0.95 12.73
CA ARG A 77 3.66 -1.92 12.37
C ARG A 77 2.38 -1.75 13.18
N ARG A 78 2.52 -1.14 14.35
CA ARG A 78 1.48 -1.07 15.37
C ARG A 78 1.43 0.31 15.99
N GLY A 79 0.27 0.63 16.55
CA GLY A 79 -0.02 1.88 17.24
C GLY A 79 -0.90 2.80 16.38
N GLY A 80 -1.99 3.30 16.94
CA GLY A 80 -3.01 4.11 16.24
C GLY A 80 -2.60 5.55 15.90
N GLU A 81 -1.31 5.80 15.70
CA GLU A 81 -0.80 7.11 15.31
C GLU A 81 -0.34 7.11 13.85
N GLU A 82 -0.20 8.31 13.28
CA GLU A 82 0.28 8.62 11.91
C GLU A 82 1.57 7.84 11.54
N ASP A 83 2.35 7.45 12.54
CA ASP A 83 3.60 6.71 12.43
C ASP A 83 3.52 5.35 11.70
N CYS A 84 2.37 4.67 11.71
CA CYS A 84 2.23 3.35 11.06
C CYS A 84 1.51 3.38 9.70
N ALA A 85 0.82 4.47 9.38
CA ALA A 85 0.12 4.65 8.10
C ALA A 85 1.07 5.15 7.00
N PHE A 86 1.00 4.56 5.81
CA PHE A 86 1.85 4.98 4.70
C PHE A 86 1.60 6.44 4.31
N GLY A 87 2.69 7.17 4.05
CA GLY A 87 2.66 8.59 3.70
C GLY A 87 2.51 9.54 4.89
N PHE A 88 2.17 9.05 6.08
CA PHE A 88 2.01 9.87 7.29
C PHE A 88 3.23 9.83 8.23
N ASN A 89 4.35 9.31 7.74
CA ASN A 89 5.63 9.28 8.45
C ASN A 89 6.80 9.60 7.51
N ASP A 90 7.98 9.80 8.08
CA ASP A 90 9.22 10.10 7.34
C ASP A 90 9.85 8.88 6.66
N LYS A 91 9.27 7.68 6.82
CA LYS A 91 9.78 6.41 6.28
C LYS A 91 9.04 5.94 5.03
N SER A 92 7.96 6.58 4.65
CA SER A 92 7.08 6.12 3.58
C SER A 92 6.60 7.24 2.66
N TRP A 93 6.33 6.85 1.42
CA TRP A 93 5.70 7.65 0.38
C TRP A 93 4.49 6.87 -0.12
N ASN A 94 3.36 7.54 -0.24
CA ASN A 94 2.11 6.93 -0.68
C ASN A 94 1.53 7.68 -1.88
N LEU A 95 0.98 6.93 -2.82
CA LEU A 95 0.13 7.40 -3.90
C LEU A 95 -1.28 6.87 -3.60
N ASP A 96 -2.15 7.78 -3.17
CA ASP A 96 -3.57 7.52 -2.98
C ASP A 96 -4.30 7.82 -4.30
N TRP A 97 -4.89 6.78 -4.87
CA TRP A 97 -5.65 6.82 -6.10
C TRP A 97 -7.13 6.60 -5.80
N SER A 98 -7.96 7.56 -6.18
CA SER A 98 -9.41 7.39 -6.24
C SER A 98 -9.98 7.85 -7.58
N GLU A 99 -11.27 7.65 -7.79
CA GLU A 99 -11.94 8.08 -9.03
C GLU A 99 -11.84 9.60 -9.27
N ASP A 100 -11.86 10.39 -8.20
CA ASP A 100 -11.95 11.85 -8.28
C ASP A 100 -10.59 12.56 -8.18
N ARG A 101 -9.59 11.94 -7.57
CA ARG A 101 -8.33 12.59 -7.22
C ARG A 101 -7.17 11.62 -7.11
N ILE A 102 -5.98 12.15 -7.33
CA ILE A 102 -4.73 11.44 -7.11
C ILE A 102 -3.90 12.28 -6.15
N ILE A 103 -3.56 11.72 -5.00
CA ILE A 103 -2.80 12.41 -3.97
C ILE A 103 -1.49 11.68 -3.74
N ILE A 104 -0.39 12.42 -3.63
CA ILE A 104 0.90 11.89 -3.16
C ILE A 104 1.14 12.40 -1.74
N CYS A 105 1.36 11.49 -0.80
CA CYS A 105 1.60 11.77 0.61
C CYS A 105 3.01 11.37 1.05
N HIS A 106 3.65 12.19 1.88
CA HIS A 106 4.89 11.87 2.60
C HIS A 106 5.04 12.74 3.84
N ASN A 107 5.35 12.12 4.97
CA ASN A 107 5.56 12.79 6.26
C ASN A 107 4.46 13.82 6.55
N ILE A 108 3.19 13.37 6.49
CA ILE A 108 1.94 14.14 6.69
C ILE A 108 1.64 15.23 5.65
N ASN A 109 2.61 15.56 4.79
CA ASN A 109 2.43 16.50 3.72
C ASN A 109 1.85 15.78 2.51
N TYR A 110 0.97 16.45 1.78
CA TYR A 110 0.40 15.90 0.56
C TYR A 110 0.37 16.93 -0.56
N ILE A 111 0.44 16.41 -1.78
CA ILE A 111 0.15 17.16 -3.00
C ILE A 111 -0.94 16.43 -3.77
N GLU A 112 -1.91 17.18 -4.27
CA GLU A 112 -2.87 16.66 -5.24
C GLU A 112 -2.26 16.80 -6.63
N ILE A 113 -2.20 15.71 -7.39
CA ILE A 113 -1.76 15.75 -8.77
C ILE A 113 -2.89 16.39 -9.59
N PRO A 114 -2.61 17.50 -10.31
CA PRO A 114 -3.61 18.08 -11.19
C PRO A 114 -4.07 17.03 -12.20
N ALA A 115 -5.37 16.82 -12.29
CA ALA A 115 -5.99 15.95 -13.28
C ALA A 115 -5.49 16.31 -14.69
N TRP A 116 -4.69 15.44 -15.31
CA TRP A 116 -4.44 15.45 -16.76
C TRP A 116 -5.54 14.67 -17.50
N PHE A 117 -6.77 14.64 -16.96
CA PHE A 117 -7.89 14.00 -17.64
C PHE A 117 -8.32 14.88 -18.82
N SER A 118 -7.58 14.80 -19.92
CA SER A 118 -8.21 14.88 -21.23
C SER A 118 -9.19 13.70 -21.27
N ALA A 119 -10.48 14.02 -21.10
CA ALA A 119 -11.58 13.09 -21.21
C ALA A 119 -11.43 12.25 -22.48
N SER A 120 -10.89 11.04 -22.34
CA SER A 120 -11.00 10.02 -23.38
C SER A 120 -12.28 9.28 -23.10
N ASN A 121 -13.39 9.82 -23.62
CA ASN A 121 -14.60 9.04 -23.84
C ASN A 121 -14.21 7.79 -24.64
N ARG A 122 -14.34 6.62 -24.03
CA ARG A 122 -14.28 5.34 -24.73
C ARG A 122 -15.55 4.57 -24.45
#